data_AF-A0A0R2A5D1-F1
#
_entry.id   AF-A0A0R2A5D1-F1
#
_cell.length_a   1.000
_cell.length_b   1.000
_cell.length_c   1.000
_cell.angle_alpha   90.00
_cell.angle_beta   90.00
_cell.angle_gamma   90.00
#
_symmetry.space_group_name_H-M   'P 1'
#
loop_
_entity.id
_entity.type
_entity.pdbx_description
1 polymer ?
#
loop_
_entity_poly.entity_id
_entity_poly.type
_entity_poly.pdbx_seq_one_letter_code
_entity_poly.pdbx_strand_id
1 'polypeptide(L)' 'MTVKKAYTAIALPADLSEEIDTVAKGLGLHRSEFVEQVITEAIQNYNQKKED' A
#
# COMPACT_ATOMS: atom_id res chain seq x y z
N MET A 1 0.67 20.59 7.42
CA MET A 1 0.57 20.53 5.94
C MET A 1 -0.52 19.54 5.59
N THR A 2 -1.53 19.94 4.81
CA THR A 2 -2.63 19.04 4.42
C THR A 2 -2.17 18.17 3.24
N VAL A 3 -2.08 16.86 3.44
CA VAL A 3 -1.74 15.91 2.37
C VAL A 3 -2.92 15.82 1.41
N LYS A 4 -2.69 16.08 0.11
CA LYS A 4 -3.70 15.90 -0.93
C LYS A 4 -3.88 14.40 -1.17
N LYS A 5 -5.03 13.85 -0.80
CA LYS A 5 -5.38 12.45 -1.07
C LYS A 5 -6.23 12.36 -2.34
N ALA A 6 -5.87 11.44 -3.23
CA ALA A 6 -6.67 11.03 -4.37
C ALA A 6 -7.12 9.58 -4.16
N TYR A 7 -8.38 9.29 -4.44
CA TYR A 7 -8.95 7.96 -4.29
C TYR A 7 -9.07 7.31 -5.66
N THR A 8 -8.65 6.06 -5.78
CA THR A 8 -8.73 5.29 -7.02
C THR A 8 -9.08 3.84 -6.72
N ALA A 9 -9.71 3.18 -7.69
CA ALA A 9 -9.98 1.75 -7.65
C ALA A 9 -8.87 1.01 -8.41
N ILE A 10 -8.40 -0.10 -7.85
CA ILE A 10 -7.42 -0.99 -8.48
C ILE A 10 -8.01 -2.40 -8.54
N ALA A 11 -7.90 -3.03 -9.72
CA ALA A 11 -8.23 -4.44 -9.87
C ALA A 11 -7.01 -5.29 -9.48
N LEU A 12 -7.24 -6.33 -8.69
CA LEU A 12 -6.21 -7.25 -8.21
C LEU A 12 -6.78 -8.67 -8.06
N PRO A 13 -5.95 -9.72 -8.13
CA PRO A 13 -6.39 -11.11 -7.93
C PRO A 13 -7.10 -11.30 -6.58
N ALA A 14 -8.14 -12.13 -6.55
CA ALA A 14 -8.94 -12.35 -5.34
C ALA A 14 -8.07 -12.84 -4.16
N ASP A 15 -7.20 -13.82 -4.40
CA ASP A 15 -6.31 -14.39 -3.38
C ASP A 15 -5.41 -13.32 -2.74
N LEU A 16 -4.85 -12.43 -3.58
CA LEU A 16 -4.04 -11.31 -3.10
C LEU A 16 -4.89 -10.30 -2.31
N SER A 17 -6.14 -10.10 -2.71
CA SER A 17 -7.07 -9.25 -1.96
C SER A 17 -7.29 -9.75 -0.55
N GLU A 18 -7.52 -11.05 -0.41
CA GLU A 18 -7.78 -11.69 0.89
C GLU A 18 -6.54 -11.69 1.78
N GLU A 19 -5.37 -11.89 1.18
CA GLU A 19 -4.09 -11.79 1.90
C GLU A 19 -3.86 -10.37 2.43
N ILE A 20 -4.13 -9.35 1.62
CA ILE A 20 -4.05 -7.94 2.03
C ILE A 20 -4.98 -7.67 3.22
N ASP A 21 -6.23 -8.13 3.19
CA ASP A 21 -7.17 -7.94 4.30
C ASP A 21 -6.73 -8.67 5.57
N THR A 22 -6.19 -9.89 5.42
CA THR A 22 -5.70 -10.71 6.52
C THR A 22 -4.52 -10.04 7.22
N VAL A 23 -3.54 -9.55 6.45
CA VAL A 23 -2.35 -8.87 6.98
C VAL A 23 -2.73 -7.53 7.60
N ALA A 24 -3.53 -6.70 6.91
CA ALA A 24 -3.98 -5.41 7.44
C ALA A 24 -4.70 -5.58 8.79
N LYS A 25 -5.60 -6.57 8.89
CA LYS A 25 -6.29 -6.91 10.13
C LYS A 25 -5.34 -7.41 11.22
N GLY A 26 -4.35 -8.24 10.86
CA GLY A 26 -3.33 -8.71 11.80
C GLY A 26 -2.49 -7.59 12.40
N LEU A 27 -2.31 -6.50 11.65
CA LEU A 27 -1.60 -5.28 12.09
C LEU A 27 -2.52 -4.25 12.76
N GLY A 28 -3.83 -4.51 12.85
CA GLY A 28 -4.81 -3.57 13.37
C GLY A 28 -5.02 -2.34 12.49
N LEU A 29 -4.69 -2.43 11.20
CA LEU A 29 -4.79 -1.35 10.22
C LEU A 29 -6.04 -1.49 9.35
N HIS A 30 -6.53 -0.37 8.82
CA HIS A 30 -7.46 -0.41 7.72
C HIS A 30 -6.76 -0.84 6.42
N ARG A 31 -7.47 -1.54 5.54
CA ARG A 31 -6.94 -2.02 4.24
C ARG A 31 -6.20 -0.92 3.47
N SER A 32 -6.81 0.27 3.38
CA SER A 32 -6.23 1.40 2.65
C SER A 32 -4.95 1.93 3.28
N GLU A 33 -4.82 1.89 4.60
CA GLU A 33 -3.61 2.36 5.31
C GLU A 33 -2.44 1.41 5.05
N PHE A 34 -2.71 0.11 5.10
CA PHE A 34 -1.72 -0.90 4.75
C PHE A 34 -1.26 -0.75 3.29
N VAL A 35 -2.20 -0.62 2.36
CA VAL A 35 -1.88 -0.41 0.93
C VAL A 35 -1.10 0.91 0.72
N GLU A 36 -1.45 1.99 1.42
CA GLU A 36 -0.71 3.27 1.37
C GLU A 36 0.74 3.10 1.83
N GLN A 37 0.98 2.37 2.93
CA GLN A 37 2.35 2.09 3.43
C GLN A 37 3.16 1.26 2.43
N VAL A 38 2.59 0.16 1.92
CA VAL A 38 3.28 -0.75 0.99
C VAL A 38 3.67 -0.02 -0.31
N ILE A 39 2.75 0.77 -0.88
CA ILE A 39 3.05 1.55 -2.10
C ILE A 39 4.13 2.60 -1.83
N THR A 40 4.06 3.27 -0.67
CA THR A 40 5.06 4.29 -0.28
C THR A 40 6.45 3.67 -0.16
N GLU A 41 6.57 2.53 0.52
CA GLU A 41 7.82 1.81 0.70
C GLU A 41 8.37 1.32 -0.64
N ALA A 42 7.52 0.76 -1.51
CA ALA A 42 7.92 0.31 -2.84
C ALA A 42 8.50 1.45 -3.70
N ILE A 43 7.88 2.64 -3.66
CA ILE A 43 8.36 3.83 -4.37
C ILE A 43 9.70 4.31 -3.79
N GLN A 44 9.84 4.36 -2.47
CA GLN A 44 11.08 4.76 -1.81
C GLN A 44 12.24 3.83 -2.19
N ASN A 45 12.02 2.51 -2.11
CA ASN A 45 13.00 1.50 -2.48
C ASN A 45 13.40 1.58 -3.95
N TYR A 46 12.44 1.87 -4.84
CA TYR A 46 12.74 2.07 -6.26
C TYR A 46 13.61 3.31 -6.51
N ASN A 47 13.33 4.41 -5.82
CA ASN A 47 14.10 5.64 -5.96
C ASN A 47 15.53 5.50 -5.41
N GLN A 48 15.70 4.85 -4.26
CA GLN A 48 17.03 4.59 -3.70
C GLN A 48 17.91 3.76 -4.64
N LYS A 49 17.35 2.70 -5.25
CA LYS A 49 18.08 1.86 -6.22
C LYS A 49 18.45 2.56 -7.53
N LYS A 50 17.89 3.73 -7.84
CA LYS A 50 18.28 4.53 -9.03
C LYS A 50 19.50 5.40 -8.78
N GLU A 51 19.80 5.67 -7.51
CA GLU A 51 20.91 6.55 -7.12
C GLU A 51 22.21 5.77 -6.86
N ASP A 52 22.13 4.45 -6.71
CA ASP A 52 23.26 3.48 -6.70
C ASP A 52 23.65 3.04 -8.12
#